data_AF-A0A8T9C7V2-F1
#
_entry.id   AF-A0A8T9C7V2-F1
#
_cell.length_a   1.000
_cell.length_b   1.000
_cell.length_c   1.000
_cell.angle_alpha   90.00
_cell.angle_beta   90.00
_cell.angle_gamma   90.00
#
_symmetry.space_group_name_H-M   'P 1'
#
loop_
_entity.id
_entity.type
_entity.pdbx_description
1 polymer ?
#
loop_
_entity_poly.entity_id
_entity_poly.type
_entity_poly.pdbx_seq_one_letter_code
_entity_poly.pdbx_strand_id
1 'polypeptide(L)'
;MTASRPALATDDPWSIAKDRFLADLDDKETKLFQTATLENLYFGASNADRQDAESSKVRTTIRKLGSLVSAVENYGKALDTFSNIAPLYLAPIWGSIRVVLVVAKAHEKFFEKIVNTLERIGDILPRFRDYERIYNRQKHQRLTQALSNAYLDIIMLCMRFRRSIQEQKASSLRRILKPLALDSQFDNEIELFRRHKIDVEEEARMCHMIEAAEHRETQLLLWATERRQRLLSRLSKVDCQYRHRILKDARHEGTGIWLTASDEYRSWEAADATSVLCCFGIPGCGKSVLASSVIDSLLTSQPVFYYYCDYADKRTLDVSNIFGTLARQCLEKVETFDSLADDIEKAGHDGERLTEQSKALELFRRSPSCLQNLSTSCLMVWTKRANLPRSLYVTA
;
A
#
# COMPACT_ATOMS: atom_id res chain seq x y z
N MET A 1 -17.12 -26.71 -22.75
CA MET A 1 -18.16 -25.85 -22.15
C MET A 1 -17.57 -24.48 -21.92
N THR A 2 -17.77 -23.58 -22.88
CA THR A 2 -17.37 -22.18 -22.85
C THR A 2 -18.26 -21.43 -21.87
N ALA A 3 -17.71 -21.01 -20.74
CA ALA A 3 -18.41 -20.15 -19.79
C ALA A 3 -18.51 -18.75 -20.38
N SER A 4 -19.67 -18.45 -20.97
CA SER A 4 -20.07 -17.12 -21.38
C SER A 4 -20.11 -16.21 -20.14
N ARG A 5 -19.26 -15.18 -20.11
CA ARG A 5 -19.37 -14.07 -19.14
C ARG A 5 -20.79 -13.48 -19.23
N PRO A 6 -21.46 -13.18 -18.10
CA PRO A 6 -22.74 -12.50 -18.16
C PRO A 6 -22.53 -11.09 -18.71
N ALA A 7 -23.38 -10.70 -19.67
CA ALA A 7 -23.42 -9.36 -20.22
C ALA A 7 -23.78 -8.37 -19.09
N LEU A 8 -22.81 -7.56 -18.67
CA LEU A 8 -23.04 -6.39 -17.83
C LEU A 8 -23.71 -5.30 -18.67
N ALA A 9 -25.04 -5.35 -18.74
CA ALA A 9 -25.91 -4.22 -19.09
C ALA A 9 -27.18 -4.43 -18.25
N THR A 10 -27.63 -3.52 -17.39
CA THR A 10 -28.36 -2.31 -17.80
C THR A 10 -28.39 -1.15 -16.76
N ASP A 11 -27.69 -1.23 -15.62
CA ASP A 11 -27.85 -0.25 -14.51
C ASP A 11 -26.69 0.73 -14.28
N ASP A 12 -25.65 0.72 -15.11
CA ASP A 12 -24.53 1.66 -14.95
C ASP A 12 -24.94 3.09 -15.34
N PRO A 13 -24.72 4.13 -14.50
CA PRO A 13 -25.12 5.52 -14.77
C PRO A 13 -24.67 6.06 -16.13
N TRP A 14 -23.53 5.60 -16.63
CA TRP A 14 -23.02 5.96 -17.97
C TRP A 14 -23.89 5.45 -19.10
N SER A 15 -24.29 4.17 -19.01
CA SER A 15 -25.17 3.56 -20.01
C SER A 15 -26.52 4.26 -20.01
N ILE A 16 -27.07 4.54 -18.82
CA ILE A 16 -28.32 5.29 -18.67
C ILE A 16 -28.20 6.69 -19.29
N ALA A 17 -27.12 7.43 -19.02
CA ALA A 17 -26.95 8.77 -19.58
C ALA A 17 -26.76 8.76 -21.09
N LYS A 18 -25.98 7.80 -21.61
CA LYS A 18 -25.80 7.58 -23.05
C LYS A 18 -27.13 7.27 -23.73
N ASP A 19 -27.87 6.31 -23.19
CA ASP A 19 -29.13 5.84 -23.78
C ASP A 19 -30.19 6.94 -23.75
N ARG A 20 -30.27 7.72 -22.65
CA ARG A 20 -31.12 8.92 -22.58
C ARG A 20 -30.72 9.96 -23.62
N PHE A 21 -29.43 10.20 -23.82
CA PHE A 21 -28.99 11.15 -24.84
C PHE A 21 -29.37 10.68 -26.25
N LEU A 22 -29.13 9.40 -26.55
CA LEU A 22 -29.45 8.77 -27.83
C LEU A 22 -30.95 8.74 -28.13
N ALA A 23 -31.78 8.44 -27.12
CA ALA A 23 -33.24 8.37 -27.27
C ALA A 23 -33.85 9.68 -27.79
N ASP A 24 -33.23 10.81 -27.46
CA ASP A 24 -33.71 12.11 -27.88
C ASP A 24 -33.21 12.50 -29.29
N LEU A 25 -32.26 11.78 -29.93
CA LEU A 25 -31.61 12.16 -31.21
C LEU A 25 -32.44 11.83 -32.46
N ASP A 26 -32.34 12.68 -33.50
CA ASP A 26 -32.81 12.32 -34.85
C ASP A 26 -31.79 11.44 -35.61
N ASP A 27 -32.18 10.91 -36.78
CA ASP A 27 -31.32 10.01 -37.57
C ASP A 27 -29.98 10.65 -37.98
N LYS A 28 -29.97 11.96 -38.23
CA LYS A 28 -28.76 12.69 -38.63
C LYS A 28 -27.85 12.89 -37.42
N GLU A 29 -28.41 13.28 -36.29
CA GLU A 29 -27.69 13.46 -35.03
C GLU A 29 -27.15 12.13 -34.48
N THR A 30 -27.90 11.05 -34.62
CA THR A 30 -27.46 9.69 -34.25
C THR A 30 -26.21 9.31 -35.05
N LYS A 31 -26.18 9.62 -36.35
CA LYS A 31 -25.01 9.40 -37.20
C LYS A 31 -23.81 10.26 -36.78
N LEU A 32 -24.05 11.51 -36.39
CA LEU A 32 -23.01 12.41 -35.86
C LEU A 32 -22.41 11.88 -34.55
N PHE A 33 -23.26 11.38 -33.65
CA PHE A 33 -22.84 10.79 -32.38
C PHE A 33 -21.96 9.56 -32.60
N GLN A 34 -22.40 8.62 -33.43
CA GLN A 34 -21.71 7.34 -33.66
C GLN A 34 -20.37 7.50 -34.39
N THR A 35 -20.24 8.51 -35.25
CA THR A 35 -19.02 8.76 -36.04
C THR A 35 -18.06 9.75 -35.36
N ALA A 36 -18.32 10.11 -34.10
CA ALA A 36 -17.52 11.09 -33.38
C ALA A 36 -16.11 10.57 -33.13
N THR A 37 -15.13 11.34 -33.59
CA THR A 37 -13.71 11.17 -33.31
C THR A 37 -13.14 12.52 -32.90
N LEU A 38 -11.95 12.54 -32.29
CA LEU A 38 -11.30 13.79 -31.93
C LEU A 38 -11.09 14.70 -33.14
N GLU A 39 -10.63 14.11 -34.25
CA GLU A 39 -10.46 14.81 -35.54
C GLU A 39 -11.80 15.39 -36.01
N ASN A 40 -12.86 14.57 -36.03
CA ASN A 40 -14.17 15.02 -36.50
C ASN A 40 -14.94 15.89 -35.50
N LEU A 41 -14.47 16.03 -34.25
CA LEU A 41 -14.99 16.98 -33.27
C LEU A 41 -14.71 18.42 -33.71
N TYR A 42 -13.48 18.64 -34.21
CA TYR A 42 -13.01 19.96 -34.65
C TYR A 42 -13.37 20.25 -36.10
N PHE A 43 -13.33 19.23 -36.97
CA PHE A 43 -13.54 19.40 -38.41
C PHE A 43 -14.97 19.05 -38.86
N GLY A 44 -15.71 18.20 -38.14
CA GLY A 44 -17.01 17.65 -38.58
C GLY A 44 -18.23 18.55 -38.38
N ALA A 45 -18.08 19.79 -37.90
CA ALA A 45 -19.07 20.85 -38.13
C ALA A 45 -19.00 21.40 -39.57
N SER A 46 -18.06 20.90 -40.37
CA SER A 46 -17.84 21.15 -41.77
C SER A 46 -17.84 19.80 -42.51
N ASN A 47 -19.00 19.42 -43.06
CA ASN A 47 -19.00 18.61 -44.29
C ASN A 47 -18.84 19.53 -45.53
N ALA A 48 -18.29 20.74 -45.34
CA ALA A 48 -18.17 21.77 -46.36
C ALA A 48 -16.89 22.57 -46.14
N ASP A 49 -15.90 22.25 -46.96
CA ASP A 49 -14.69 23.03 -47.27
C ASP A 49 -13.47 22.91 -46.37
N ARG A 50 -12.41 22.42 -47.04
CA ARG A 50 -10.99 22.54 -46.70
C ARG A 50 -10.54 24.00 -46.47
N GLN A 51 -11.37 25.00 -46.80
CA GLN A 51 -11.17 26.43 -46.53
C GLN A 51 -11.46 26.83 -45.07
N ASP A 52 -12.36 26.14 -44.35
CA ASP A 52 -12.70 26.50 -42.95
C ASP A 52 -11.58 26.13 -41.95
N ALA A 53 -10.68 25.21 -42.33
CA ALA A 53 -9.50 24.84 -41.54
C ALA A 53 -8.53 26.02 -41.34
N GLU A 54 -8.59 27.02 -42.22
CA GLU A 54 -7.79 28.25 -42.13
C GLU A 54 -8.50 29.38 -41.36
N SER A 55 -9.78 29.21 -40.99
CA SER A 55 -10.55 30.24 -40.29
C SER A 55 -10.06 30.49 -38.84
N SER A 56 -10.06 31.75 -38.41
CA SER A 56 -9.66 32.14 -37.04
C SER A 56 -10.59 31.57 -35.95
N LYS A 57 -11.87 31.32 -36.29
CA LYS A 57 -12.88 30.78 -35.36
C LYS A 57 -12.60 29.33 -34.99
N VAL A 58 -12.29 28.45 -35.95
CA VAL A 58 -11.97 27.03 -35.68
C VAL A 58 -10.74 26.91 -34.78
N ARG A 59 -9.68 27.68 -35.05
CA ARG A 59 -8.47 27.72 -34.21
C ARG A 59 -8.77 28.16 -32.77
N THR A 60 -9.66 29.14 -32.62
CA THR A 60 -10.10 29.61 -31.31
C THR A 60 -10.87 28.53 -30.56
N THR A 61 -11.80 27.83 -31.22
CA THR A 61 -12.53 26.70 -30.61
C THR A 61 -11.60 25.56 -30.20
N ILE A 62 -10.64 25.16 -31.05
CA ILE A 62 -9.64 24.13 -30.73
C ILE A 62 -8.86 24.53 -29.47
N ARG A 63 -8.39 25.78 -29.40
CA ARG A 63 -7.65 26.28 -28.24
C ARG A 63 -8.48 26.23 -26.97
N LYS A 64 -9.75 26.65 -27.03
CA LYS A 64 -10.67 26.67 -25.88
C LYS A 64 -11.04 25.27 -25.38
N LEU A 65 -11.20 24.30 -26.29
CA LEU A 65 -11.55 22.93 -25.92
C LEU A 65 -10.32 22.07 -25.56
N GLY A 66 -9.10 22.55 -25.75
CA GLY A 66 -7.88 21.78 -25.57
C GLY A 66 -7.71 21.19 -24.17
N SER A 67 -8.05 21.96 -23.11
CA SER A 67 -7.95 21.51 -21.71
C SER A 67 -8.94 20.38 -21.42
N LEU A 68 -10.20 20.54 -21.85
CA LEU A 68 -11.23 19.51 -21.78
C LEU A 68 -10.80 18.24 -22.51
N VAL A 69 -10.29 18.39 -23.72
CA VAL A 69 -9.94 17.26 -24.56
C VAL A 69 -8.81 16.43 -23.98
N SER A 70 -7.74 17.11 -23.55
CA SER A 70 -6.61 16.46 -22.89
C SER A 70 -7.05 15.70 -21.64
N ALA A 71 -7.95 16.28 -20.83
CA ALA A 71 -8.40 15.62 -19.61
C ALA A 71 -9.26 14.37 -19.88
N VAL A 72 -10.23 14.46 -20.81
CA VAL A 72 -11.09 13.33 -21.17
C VAL A 72 -10.26 12.18 -21.76
N GLU A 73 -9.27 12.44 -22.61
CA GLU A 73 -8.37 11.40 -23.11
C GLU A 73 -7.55 10.74 -22.00
N ASN A 74 -7.05 11.52 -21.03
CA ASN A 74 -6.27 10.98 -19.93
C ASN A 74 -7.12 10.12 -18.98
N TYR A 75 -8.35 10.53 -18.70
CA TYR A 75 -9.32 9.70 -17.95
C TYR A 75 -9.53 8.35 -18.65
N GLY A 76 -9.70 8.38 -19.97
CA GLY A 76 -9.79 7.21 -20.82
C GLY A 76 -8.58 6.28 -20.69
N LYS A 77 -7.37 6.81 -20.85
CA LYS A 77 -6.13 6.04 -20.69
C LYS A 77 -6.00 5.40 -19.31
N ALA A 78 -6.44 6.10 -18.27
CA ALA A 78 -6.42 5.56 -16.93
C ALA A 78 -7.48 4.45 -16.74
N LEU A 79 -8.60 4.50 -17.48
CA LEU A 79 -9.60 3.42 -17.55
C LEU A 79 -9.16 2.23 -18.41
N ASP A 80 -8.30 2.43 -19.41
CA ASP A 80 -7.73 1.36 -20.27
C ASP A 80 -6.87 0.34 -19.50
N THR A 81 -6.46 0.65 -18.25
CA THR A 81 -5.86 -0.33 -17.34
C THR A 81 -6.75 -1.55 -17.09
N PHE A 82 -8.05 -1.43 -17.38
CA PHE A 82 -8.96 -2.55 -17.51
C PHE A 82 -9.32 -2.71 -19.00
N SER A 83 -8.80 -3.77 -19.62
CA SER A 83 -9.00 -4.08 -21.04
C SER A 83 -10.47 -3.92 -21.46
N ASN A 84 -10.73 -3.03 -22.43
CA ASN A 84 -12.02 -2.76 -23.10
C ASN A 84 -12.99 -1.81 -22.41
N ILE A 85 -12.58 -1.08 -21.36
CA ILE A 85 -13.49 -0.21 -20.61
C ILE A 85 -13.53 1.24 -21.15
N ALA A 86 -12.39 1.82 -21.56
CA ALA A 86 -12.36 3.23 -21.98
C ALA A 86 -13.28 3.57 -23.18
N PRO A 87 -13.39 2.73 -24.24
CA PRO A 87 -14.30 3.02 -25.35
C PRO A 87 -15.77 3.13 -24.94
N LEU A 88 -16.19 2.42 -23.87
CA LEU A 88 -17.57 2.47 -23.37
C LEU A 88 -17.93 3.84 -22.79
N TYR A 89 -16.95 4.58 -22.27
CA TYR A 89 -17.16 5.86 -21.59
C TYR A 89 -16.72 7.07 -22.39
N LEU A 90 -15.63 6.97 -23.16
CA LEU A 90 -15.13 8.07 -23.98
C LEU A 90 -16.02 8.35 -25.20
N ALA A 91 -16.46 7.29 -25.89
CA ALA A 91 -17.25 7.47 -27.11
C ALA A 91 -18.56 8.23 -26.86
N PRO A 92 -19.32 7.97 -25.76
CA PRO A 92 -20.47 8.80 -25.40
C PRO A 92 -20.14 10.27 -25.15
N ILE A 93 -19.06 10.58 -24.41
CA ILE A 93 -18.65 11.97 -24.16
C ILE A 93 -18.37 12.69 -25.49
N TRP A 94 -17.55 12.09 -26.36
CA TRP A 94 -17.20 12.66 -27.65
C TRP A 94 -18.41 12.80 -28.58
N GLY A 95 -19.26 11.78 -28.63
CA GLY A 95 -20.49 11.80 -29.40
C GLY A 95 -21.40 12.96 -28.98
N SER A 96 -21.62 13.13 -27.67
CA SER A 96 -22.47 14.18 -27.13
C SER A 96 -21.93 15.59 -27.40
N ILE A 97 -20.63 15.82 -27.18
CA ILE A 97 -20.00 17.12 -27.48
C ILE A 97 -20.13 17.44 -28.97
N ARG A 98 -19.86 16.46 -29.86
CA ARG A 98 -19.94 16.67 -31.31
C ARG A 98 -21.34 17.07 -31.76
N VAL A 99 -22.37 16.33 -31.31
CA VAL A 99 -23.76 16.64 -31.67
C VAL A 99 -24.10 18.08 -31.27
N VAL A 100 -23.76 18.48 -30.04
CA VAL A 100 -24.07 19.83 -29.55
C VAL A 100 -23.34 20.91 -30.36
N LEU A 101 -22.04 20.74 -30.64
CA LEU A 101 -21.27 21.72 -31.43
C LEU A 101 -21.82 21.89 -32.84
N VAL A 102 -22.20 20.79 -33.51
CA VAL A 102 -22.75 20.83 -34.87
C VAL A 102 -24.15 21.46 -34.88
N VAL A 103 -25.02 21.10 -33.93
CA VAL A 103 -26.39 21.64 -33.83
C VAL A 103 -26.38 23.12 -33.47
N ALA A 104 -25.40 23.57 -32.67
CA ALA A 104 -25.24 24.95 -32.26
C ALA A 104 -24.68 25.87 -33.37
N LYS A 105 -24.04 25.33 -34.42
CA LYS A 105 -23.41 26.12 -35.51
C LYS A 105 -24.40 27.10 -36.17
N ALA A 106 -25.69 26.74 -36.26
CA ALA A 106 -26.73 27.60 -36.82
C ALA A 106 -27.07 28.83 -35.95
N HIS A 107 -26.56 28.90 -34.70
CA HIS A 107 -26.85 29.94 -33.73
C HIS A 107 -25.56 30.44 -33.06
N GLU A 108 -24.92 31.46 -33.64
CA GLU A 108 -23.58 31.92 -33.24
C GLU A 108 -23.44 32.23 -31.73
N LYS A 109 -24.41 32.95 -31.13
CA LYS A 109 -24.39 33.25 -29.69
C LYS A 109 -24.46 32.00 -28.80
N PHE A 110 -25.21 30.98 -29.22
CA PHE A 110 -25.30 29.71 -28.49
C PHE A 110 -24.01 28.91 -28.61
N PHE A 111 -23.45 28.86 -29.82
CA PHE A 111 -22.18 28.19 -30.08
C PHE A 111 -21.06 28.75 -29.21
N GLU A 112 -20.90 30.07 -29.18
CA GLU A 112 -19.87 30.71 -28.36
C GLU A 112 -20.04 30.39 -26.87
N LYS A 113 -21.28 30.41 -26.39
CA LYS A 113 -21.57 30.13 -24.98
C LYS A 113 -21.31 28.67 -24.60
N ILE A 114 -21.70 27.73 -25.44
CA ILE A 114 -21.40 26.30 -25.24
C ILE A 114 -19.89 26.08 -25.17
N VAL A 115 -19.15 26.66 -26.12
CA VAL A 115 -17.68 26.54 -26.14
C VAL A 115 -17.06 27.16 -24.87
N ASN A 116 -17.54 28.33 -24.43
CA ASN A 116 -17.06 28.97 -23.19
C ASN A 116 -17.39 28.14 -21.94
N THR A 117 -18.55 27.49 -21.89
CA THR A 117 -18.89 26.61 -20.76
C THR A 117 -18.02 25.34 -20.76
N LEU A 118 -17.80 24.73 -21.93
CA LEU A 118 -16.92 23.57 -22.06
C LEU A 118 -15.45 23.92 -21.74
N GLU A 119 -14.99 25.11 -22.10
CA GLU A 119 -13.67 25.65 -21.70
C GLU A 119 -13.56 25.74 -20.17
N ARG A 120 -14.54 26.36 -19.49
CA ARG A 120 -14.56 26.48 -18.03
C ARG A 120 -14.55 25.12 -17.31
N ILE A 121 -15.20 24.11 -17.88
CA ILE A 121 -15.15 22.73 -17.38
C ILE A 121 -13.76 22.14 -17.61
N GLY A 122 -13.23 22.31 -18.83
CA GLY A 122 -11.89 21.90 -19.21
C GLY A 122 -10.80 22.44 -18.30
N ASP A 123 -10.95 23.66 -17.77
CA ASP A 123 -9.99 24.26 -16.84
C ASP A 123 -9.98 23.61 -15.45
N ILE A 124 -11.05 22.91 -15.07
CA ILE A 124 -11.17 22.22 -13.76
C ILE A 124 -10.57 20.81 -13.81
N LEU A 125 -10.73 20.11 -14.93
CA LEU A 125 -10.39 18.70 -15.07
C LEU A 125 -8.89 18.34 -14.88
N PRO A 126 -7.89 19.20 -15.13
CA PRO A 126 -6.49 18.86 -14.87
C PRO A 126 -6.23 18.41 -13.43
N ARG A 127 -6.95 18.97 -12.46
CA ARG A 127 -6.82 18.57 -11.05
C ARG A 127 -7.37 17.17 -10.78
N PHE A 128 -8.40 16.75 -11.51
CA PHE A 128 -8.94 15.39 -11.43
C PHE A 128 -7.95 14.36 -11.96
N ARG A 129 -7.24 14.70 -13.04
CA ARG A 129 -6.15 13.89 -13.59
C ARG A 129 -5.04 13.67 -12.56
N ASP A 130 -4.67 14.69 -11.79
CA ASP A 130 -3.67 14.55 -10.75
C ASP A 130 -4.12 13.55 -9.67
N TYR A 131 -5.39 13.62 -9.25
CA TYR A 131 -5.95 12.66 -8.30
C TYR A 131 -5.94 11.22 -8.81
N GLU A 132 -6.28 11.02 -10.08
CA GLU A 132 -6.22 9.69 -10.71
C GLU A 132 -4.80 9.13 -10.84
N ARG A 133 -3.80 10.02 -10.95
CA ARG A 133 -2.39 9.62 -11.04
C ARG A 133 -1.81 9.29 -9.67
N ILE A 134 -2.21 10.03 -8.64
CA ILE A 134 -1.68 9.88 -7.28
C ILE A 134 -2.32 8.68 -6.58
N TYR A 135 -3.64 8.53 -6.69
CA TYR A 135 -4.40 7.58 -5.88
C TYR A 135 -4.75 6.30 -6.62
N ASN A 136 -4.55 5.16 -5.95
CA ASN A 136 -4.96 3.87 -6.48
C ASN A 136 -6.49 3.73 -6.46
N ARG A 137 -7.09 3.53 -7.64
CA ARG A 137 -8.54 3.41 -7.85
C ARG A 137 -9.19 2.24 -7.13
N GLN A 138 -8.51 1.09 -7.01
CA GLN A 138 -9.04 -0.09 -6.31
C GLN A 138 -9.12 0.14 -4.81
N LYS A 139 -8.14 0.87 -4.26
CA LYS A 139 -8.10 1.25 -2.85
C LYS A 139 -9.14 2.33 -2.54
N HIS A 140 -9.26 3.32 -3.41
CA HIS A 140 -10.10 4.51 -3.19
C HIS A 140 -11.31 4.54 -4.14
N GLN A 141 -12.25 3.62 -3.91
CA GLN A 141 -13.45 3.47 -4.75
C GLN A 141 -14.36 4.71 -4.71
N ARG A 142 -14.47 5.37 -3.55
CA ARG A 142 -15.30 6.59 -3.40
C ARG A 142 -14.81 7.75 -4.25
N LEU A 143 -13.49 7.99 -4.27
CA LEU A 143 -12.87 8.98 -5.17
C LEU A 143 -13.13 8.63 -6.63
N THR A 144 -13.00 7.35 -6.99
CA THR A 144 -13.29 6.87 -8.36
C THR A 144 -14.74 7.12 -8.75
N GLN A 145 -15.69 6.91 -7.83
CA GLN A 145 -17.10 7.20 -8.05
C GLN A 145 -17.36 8.71 -8.21
N ALA A 146 -16.78 9.55 -7.35
CA ALA A 146 -16.91 11.00 -7.44
C ALA A 146 -16.36 11.54 -8.77
N LEU A 147 -15.20 11.04 -9.21
CA LEU A 147 -14.63 11.36 -10.52
C LEU A 147 -15.58 10.95 -11.64
N SER A 148 -16.12 9.74 -11.58
CA SER A 148 -17.06 9.22 -12.58
C SER A 148 -18.33 10.08 -12.66
N ASN A 149 -18.88 10.51 -11.53
CA ASN A 149 -20.04 11.42 -11.49
C ASN A 149 -19.70 12.78 -12.14
N ALA A 150 -18.50 13.32 -11.90
CA ALA A 150 -18.07 14.58 -12.50
C ALA A 150 -17.90 14.46 -14.02
N TYR A 151 -17.34 13.37 -14.55
CA TYR A 151 -17.29 13.18 -16.01
C TYR A 151 -18.68 12.90 -16.63
N LEU A 152 -19.59 12.26 -15.89
CA LEU A 152 -20.98 12.02 -16.32
C LEU A 152 -21.74 13.34 -16.54
N ASP A 153 -21.47 14.36 -15.73
CA ASP A 153 -22.05 15.69 -15.90
C ASP A 153 -21.76 16.29 -17.28
N ILE A 154 -20.65 15.93 -17.93
CA ILE A 154 -20.32 16.42 -19.29
C ILE A 154 -21.37 15.92 -20.30
N ILE A 155 -21.79 14.66 -20.19
CA ILE A 155 -22.85 14.09 -21.05
C ILE A 155 -24.18 14.76 -20.70
N MET A 156 -24.51 14.87 -19.41
CA MET A 156 -25.75 15.51 -18.97
C MET A 156 -25.87 16.96 -19.46
N LEU A 157 -24.78 17.71 -19.35
CA LEU A 157 -24.65 19.08 -19.86
C LEU A 157 -24.94 19.14 -21.35
N CYS A 158 -24.34 18.24 -22.13
CA CYS A 158 -24.56 18.17 -23.56
C CYS A 158 -26.04 17.89 -23.90
N MET A 159 -26.71 17.01 -23.16
CA MET A 159 -28.15 16.77 -23.36
C MET A 159 -28.98 18.04 -23.13
N ARG A 160 -28.67 18.77 -22.05
CA ARG A 160 -29.39 20.00 -21.68
C ARG A 160 -29.13 21.13 -22.67
N PHE A 161 -27.89 21.29 -23.15
CA PHE A 161 -27.56 22.21 -24.24
C PHE A 161 -28.36 21.92 -25.50
N ARG A 162 -28.42 20.65 -25.91
CA ARG A 162 -29.21 20.25 -27.08
C ARG A 162 -30.70 20.59 -26.90
N ARG A 163 -31.30 20.21 -25.78
CA ARG A 163 -32.71 20.51 -25.47
C ARG A 163 -32.98 22.01 -25.53
N SER A 164 -32.08 22.82 -24.96
CA SER A 164 -32.16 24.29 -25.00
C SER A 164 -32.14 24.84 -26.43
N ILE A 165 -31.31 24.28 -27.33
CA ILE A 165 -31.29 24.68 -28.75
C ILE A 165 -32.58 24.29 -29.47
N GLN A 166 -33.14 23.10 -29.19
CA GLN A 166 -34.37 22.63 -29.83
C GLN A 166 -35.60 23.47 -29.44
N GLU A 167 -35.72 23.82 -28.16
CA GLU A 167 -36.79 24.68 -27.68
C GLU A 167 -36.80 26.06 -28.35
N GLN A 168 -35.64 26.54 -28.81
CA GLN A 168 -35.51 27.82 -29.53
C GLN A 168 -35.89 27.71 -31.02
N LYS A 169 -35.77 26.52 -31.61
CA LYS A 169 -36.22 26.25 -32.99
C LYS A 169 -37.76 26.17 -33.05
N ALA A 170 -38.40 25.63 -32.02
CA ALA A 170 -39.84 25.37 -31.99
C ALA A 170 -40.73 26.59 -31.71
N SER A 171 -40.20 27.75 -31.33
CA SER A 171 -41.04 28.92 -30.97
C SER A 171 -40.43 30.26 -31.38
N SER A 172 -40.96 30.84 -32.46
CA SER A 172 -40.58 32.16 -32.99
C SER A 172 -40.70 33.30 -31.96
N LEU A 173 -41.70 33.21 -31.05
CA LEU A 173 -41.93 34.19 -29.97
C LEU A 173 -40.89 34.12 -28.83
N ARG A 174 -40.23 32.97 -28.62
CA ARG A 174 -39.20 32.81 -27.57
C ARG A 174 -37.85 33.40 -27.96
N ARG A 175 -37.61 33.60 -29.27
CA ARG A 175 -36.35 34.11 -29.81
C ARG A 175 -36.07 35.57 -29.39
N ILE A 176 -37.10 36.31 -28.96
CA ILE A 176 -37.04 37.75 -28.64
C ILE A 176 -36.91 38.03 -27.13
N LEU A 177 -37.45 37.18 -26.25
CA LEU A 177 -37.57 37.47 -24.80
C LEU A 177 -36.58 36.72 -23.88
N LYS A 178 -35.73 35.82 -24.39
CA LYS A 178 -34.99 34.83 -23.59
C LYS A 178 -33.44 34.88 -23.50
N PRO A 179 -32.67 35.91 -23.91
CA PRO A 179 -31.21 35.90 -23.70
C PRO A 179 -30.80 35.64 -22.23
N LEU A 180 -31.50 36.28 -21.27
CA LEU A 180 -31.23 36.15 -19.82
C LEU A 180 -31.59 34.78 -19.22
N ALA A 181 -32.67 34.14 -19.68
CA ALA A 181 -33.06 32.81 -19.17
C ALA A 181 -32.09 31.71 -19.62
N LEU A 182 -31.34 31.94 -20.70
CA LEU A 182 -30.26 31.07 -21.13
C LEU A 182 -29.03 31.26 -20.25
N ASP A 183 -28.71 32.49 -19.82
CA ASP A 183 -27.58 32.75 -18.90
C ASP A 183 -27.75 31.97 -17.60
N SER A 184 -28.90 32.09 -16.96
CA SER A 184 -29.19 31.35 -15.73
C SER A 184 -29.20 29.83 -15.90
N GLN A 185 -29.68 29.29 -17.04
CA GLN A 185 -29.62 27.85 -17.30
C GLN A 185 -28.18 27.35 -17.37
N PHE A 186 -27.33 27.99 -18.16
CA PHE A 186 -25.93 27.58 -18.33
C PHE A 186 -25.12 27.77 -17.05
N ASP A 187 -25.41 28.81 -16.26
CA ASP A 187 -24.77 29.02 -14.97
C ASP A 187 -25.18 27.96 -13.94
N ASN A 188 -26.45 27.55 -13.91
CA ASN A 188 -26.92 26.45 -13.05
C ASN A 188 -26.21 25.12 -13.39
N GLU A 189 -25.93 24.88 -14.67
CA GLU A 189 -25.21 23.69 -15.12
C GLU A 189 -23.76 23.67 -14.65
N ILE A 190 -23.08 24.81 -14.75
CA ILE A 190 -21.72 24.96 -14.23
C ILE A 190 -21.71 24.78 -12.72
N GLU A 191 -22.76 25.22 -12.03
CA GLU A 191 -22.88 25.07 -10.58
C GLU A 191 -23.15 23.62 -10.15
N LEU A 192 -23.78 22.81 -11.00
CA LEU A 192 -23.85 21.35 -10.78
C LEU A 192 -22.47 20.71 -10.88
N PHE A 193 -21.72 21.02 -11.95
CA PHE A 193 -20.38 20.49 -12.15
C PHE A 193 -19.42 20.92 -11.01
N ARG A 194 -19.56 22.16 -10.51
CA ARG A 194 -18.81 22.65 -9.35
C ARG A 194 -19.12 21.90 -8.07
N ARG A 195 -20.34 21.40 -7.87
CA ARG A 195 -20.67 20.55 -6.71
C ARG A 195 -19.94 19.22 -6.77
N HIS A 196 -19.98 18.52 -7.91
CA HIS A 196 -19.20 17.28 -8.05
C HIS A 196 -17.68 17.53 -7.98
N LYS A 197 -17.19 18.70 -8.41
CA LYS A 197 -15.81 19.09 -8.16
C LYS A 197 -15.49 19.13 -6.66
N ILE A 198 -16.37 19.71 -5.84
CA ILE A 198 -16.18 19.75 -4.39
C ILE A 198 -16.15 18.32 -3.84
N ASP A 199 -17.08 17.46 -4.26
CA ASP A 199 -17.12 16.05 -3.83
C ASP A 199 -15.82 15.31 -4.17
N VAL A 200 -15.29 15.50 -5.38
CA VAL A 200 -14.00 14.94 -5.80
C VAL A 200 -12.86 15.46 -4.94
N GLU A 201 -12.82 16.76 -4.65
CA GLU A 201 -11.78 17.36 -3.79
C GLU A 201 -11.87 16.86 -2.34
N GLU A 202 -13.07 16.62 -1.81
CA GLU A 202 -13.24 16.04 -0.48
C GLU A 202 -12.84 14.57 -0.41
N GLU A 203 -13.25 13.77 -1.38
CA GLU A 203 -12.81 12.37 -1.45
C GLU A 203 -11.29 12.28 -1.62
N ALA A 204 -10.67 13.18 -2.40
CA ALA A 204 -9.22 13.24 -2.53
C ALA A 204 -8.52 13.63 -1.22
N ARG A 205 -9.11 14.53 -0.42
CA ARG A 205 -8.61 14.84 0.94
C ARG A 205 -8.71 13.63 1.86
N MET A 206 -9.80 12.89 1.81
CA MET A 206 -9.95 11.66 2.59
C MET A 206 -8.91 10.61 2.20
N CYS A 207 -8.65 10.43 0.91
CA CYS A 207 -7.60 9.53 0.41
C CYS A 207 -6.23 9.88 1.02
N HIS A 208 -5.88 11.17 1.01
CA HIS A 208 -4.65 11.67 1.63
C HIS A 208 -4.58 11.34 3.12
N MET A 209 -5.67 11.58 3.86
CA MET A 209 -5.72 11.34 5.31
C MET A 209 -5.54 9.85 5.65
N ILE A 210 -6.17 8.96 4.88
CA ILE A 210 -6.06 7.50 5.05
C ILE A 210 -4.63 7.06 4.81
N GLU A 211 -4.02 7.42 3.68
CA GLU A 211 -2.65 7.03 3.36
C GLU A 211 -1.64 7.62 4.35
N ALA A 212 -1.85 8.87 4.80
CA ALA A 212 -1.00 9.47 5.82
C ALA A 212 -1.14 8.77 7.18
N ALA A 213 -2.33 8.27 7.53
CA ALA A 213 -2.54 7.50 8.77
C ALA A 213 -1.84 6.15 8.73
N GLU A 214 -2.00 5.39 7.65
CA GLU A 214 -1.30 4.12 7.43
C GLU A 214 0.23 4.32 7.40
N HIS A 215 0.69 5.40 6.77
CA HIS A 215 2.13 5.72 6.77
C HIS A 215 2.63 5.99 8.19
N ARG A 216 1.89 6.74 9.02
CA ARG A 216 2.26 6.97 10.42
C ARG A 216 2.32 5.66 11.21
N GLU A 217 1.36 4.77 11.04
CA GLU A 217 1.32 3.47 11.73
C GLU A 217 2.51 2.58 11.34
N THR A 218 2.79 2.47 10.03
CA THR A 218 3.95 1.70 9.54
C THR A 218 5.27 2.30 10.03
N GLN A 219 5.41 3.63 10.06
CA GLN A 219 6.58 4.29 10.62
C GLN A 219 6.75 4.02 12.12
N LEU A 220 5.67 4.01 12.90
CA LEU A 220 5.72 3.68 14.33
C LEU A 220 6.16 2.22 14.56
N LEU A 221 5.67 1.28 13.76
CA LEU A 221 6.08 -0.13 13.81
C LEU A 221 7.56 -0.31 13.44
N LEU A 222 8.03 0.36 12.38
CA LEU A 222 9.43 0.35 11.99
C LEU A 222 10.32 0.95 13.08
N TRP A 223 9.93 2.11 13.63
CA TRP A 223 10.64 2.75 14.73
C TRP A 223 10.73 1.87 15.98
N ALA A 224 9.63 1.22 16.37
CA ALA A 224 9.61 0.29 17.50
C ALA A 224 10.52 -0.92 17.25
N THR A 225 10.51 -1.46 16.03
CA THR A 225 11.38 -2.59 15.63
C THR A 225 12.85 -2.19 15.66
N GLU A 226 13.20 -1.03 15.10
CA GLU A 226 14.56 -0.50 15.11
C GLU A 226 15.04 -0.17 16.53
N ARG A 227 14.20 0.46 17.35
CA ARG A 227 14.48 0.71 18.77
C ARG A 227 14.78 -0.61 19.49
N ARG A 228 13.94 -1.63 19.31
CA ARG A 228 14.14 -2.96 19.89
C ARG A 228 15.46 -3.59 19.43
N GLN A 229 15.75 -3.59 18.14
CA GLN A 229 17.01 -4.15 17.61
C GLN A 229 18.24 -3.40 18.13
N ARG A 230 18.20 -2.06 18.18
CA ARG A 230 19.28 -1.25 18.76
C ARG A 230 19.53 -1.63 20.22
N LEU A 231 18.48 -1.77 21.02
CA LEU A 231 18.61 -2.15 22.44
C LEU A 231 19.14 -3.57 22.62
N LEU A 232 18.63 -4.54 21.86
CA LEU A 232 19.14 -5.91 21.88
C LEU A 232 20.62 -6.00 21.47
N SER A 233 21.06 -5.16 20.52
CA SER A 233 22.47 -5.10 20.09
C SER A 233 23.42 -4.57 21.18
N ARG A 234 22.91 -3.80 22.15
CA ARG A 234 23.70 -3.32 23.31
C ARG A 234 23.99 -4.43 24.32
N LEU A 235 23.14 -5.46 24.39
CA LEU A 235 23.30 -6.60 25.31
C LEU A 235 24.41 -7.55 24.85
N SER A 236 24.43 -7.92 23.57
CA SER A 236 25.50 -8.77 23.03
C SER A 236 25.65 -8.65 21.52
N LYS A 237 26.90 -8.75 21.06
CA LYS A 237 27.30 -8.86 19.64
C LYS A 237 27.67 -10.30 19.26
N VAL A 238 27.63 -11.25 20.19
CA VAL A 238 27.95 -12.66 19.91
C VAL A 238 26.76 -13.32 19.23
N ASP A 239 26.97 -13.82 18.02
CA ASP A 239 25.95 -14.56 17.28
C ASP A 239 26.03 -16.06 17.58
N CYS A 240 25.25 -16.48 18.59
CA CYS A 240 25.12 -17.89 18.93
C CYS A 240 24.37 -18.70 17.87
N GLN A 241 23.47 -18.07 17.10
CA GLN A 241 22.70 -18.75 16.06
C GLN A 241 23.60 -19.15 14.89
N TYR A 242 24.54 -18.30 14.51
CA TYR A 242 25.56 -18.62 13.51
C TYR A 242 26.39 -19.84 13.92
N ARG A 243 26.88 -19.88 15.15
CA ARG A 243 27.65 -21.04 15.66
C ARG A 243 26.79 -22.30 15.72
N HIS A 244 25.53 -22.19 16.14
CA HIS A 244 24.58 -23.29 16.15
C HIS A 244 24.37 -23.85 14.73
N ARG A 245 24.18 -22.98 13.73
CA ARG A 245 24.01 -23.39 12.33
C ARG A 245 25.22 -24.16 11.79
N ILE A 246 26.44 -23.69 12.03
CA ILE A 246 27.65 -24.41 11.63
C ILE A 246 27.70 -25.81 12.24
N LEU A 247 27.39 -25.95 13.54
CA LEU A 247 27.40 -27.25 14.21
C LEU A 247 26.29 -28.18 13.72
N LYS A 248 25.12 -27.61 13.43
CA LYS A 248 23.98 -28.32 12.84
C LYS A 248 24.28 -28.82 11.43
N ASP A 249 24.91 -28.00 10.60
CA ASP A 249 25.26 -28.34 9.22
C ASP A 249 26.39 -29.39 9.16
N ALA A 250 27.29 -29.38 10.15
CA ALA A 250 28.34 -30.40 10.30
C ALA A 250 27.80 -31.74 10.84
N ARG A 251 26.54 -31.81 11.26
CA ARG A 251 25.93 -33.02 11.82
C ARG A 251 25.49 -33.96 10.70
N HIS A 252 26.02 -35.18 10.69
CA HIS A 252 25.48 -36.24 9.85
C HIS A 252 24.10 -36.67 10.34
N GLU A 253 23.20 -36.96 9.41
CA GLU A 253 21.85 -37.46 9.71
C GLU A 253 21.90 -38.69 10.63
N GLY A 254 20.98 -38.75 11.60
CA GLY A 254 20.96 -39.80 12.63
C GLY A 254 21.91 -39.60 13.81
N THR A 255 22.90 -38.69 13.70
CA THR A 255 23.85 -38.42 14.80
C THR A 255 23.15 -37.72 15.97
N GLY A 256 23.27 -38.27 17.17
CA GLY A 256 22.70 -37.71 18.41
C GLY A 256 21.32 -38.26 18.79
N ILE A 257 20.67 -39.06 17.94
CA ILE A 257 19.38 -39.72 18.28
C ILE A 257 19.54 -40.68 19.45
N TRP A 258 20.64 -41.43 19.49
CA TRP A 258 20.91 -42.36 20.59
C TRP A 258 21.03 -41.62 21.94
N LEU A 259 21.49 -40.36 21.93
CA LEU A 259 21.67 -39.57 23.15
C LEU A 259 20.32 -39.21 23.76
N THR A 260 19.33 -38.82 22.95
CA THR A 260 17.98 -38.52 23.44
C THR A 260 17.22 -39.78 23.89
N ALA A 261 17.67 -40.96 23.46
CA ALA A 261 17.15 -42.24 23.94
C ALA A 261 17.81 -42.75 25.24
N SER A 262 18.92 -42.15 25.67
CA SER A 262 19.66 -42.58 26.87
C SER A 262 18.91 -42.25 28.16
N ASP A 263 19.08 -43.10 29.17
CA ASP A 263 18.45 -42.91 30.49
C ASP A 263 19.01 -41.65 31.18
N GLU A 264 20.29 -41.33 30.97
CA GLU A 264 20.93 -40.13 31.51
C GLU A 264 20.30 -38.85 30.94
N TYR A 265 20.03 -38.81 29.64
CA TYR A 265 19.36 -37.66 29.01
C TYR A 265 17.92 -37.52 29.52
N ARG A 266 17.15 -38.62 29.55
CA ARG A 266 15.76 -38.60 29.99
C ARG A 266 15.63 -38.20 31.46
N SER A 267 16.52 -38.70 32.31
CA SER A 267 16.56 -38.31 33.72
C SER A 267 16.95 -36.84 33.90
N TRP A 268 17.81 -36.29 33.04
CA TRP A 268 18.20 -34.88 33.08
C TRP A 268 17.05 -33.97 32.61
N GLU A 269 16.39 -34.33 31.51
CA GLU A 269 15.27 -33.59 30.92
C GLU A 269 14.02 -33.60 31.82
N ALA A 270 13.77 -34.71 32.52
CA ALA A 270 12.62 -34.85 33.44
C ALA A 270 12.87 -34.27 34.84
N ALA A 271 14.04 -33.68 35.12
CA ALA A 271 14.34 -33.13 36.43
C ALA A 271 13.59 -31.82 36.68
N ASP A 272 12.81 -31.75 37.76
CA ASP A 272 12.07 -30.53 38.18
C ASP A 272 12.98 -29.42 38.75
N ALA A 273 14.27 -29.73 38.99
CA ALA A 273 15.26 -28.82 39.53
C ALA A 273 16.45 -28.66 38.57
N THR A 274 17.19 -27.54 38.72
CA THR A 274 18.38 -27.25 37.92
C THR A 274 19.37 -28.42 37.92
N SER A 275 19.60 -28.99 36.74
CA SER A 275 20.40 -30.20 36.56
C SER A 275 21.43 -30.03 35.44
N VAL A 276 22.54 -30.77 35.49
CA VAL A 276 23.64 -30.65 34.52
C VAL A 276 23.92 -31.98 33.85
N LEU A 277 23.78 -32.03 32.52
CA LEU A 277 24.20 -33.17 31.69
C LEU A 277 25.62 -32.95 31.17
N CYS A 278 26.55 -33.80 31.58
CA CYS A 278 27.95 -33.73 31.13
C CYS A 278 28.25 -34.77 30.05
N CYS A 279 28.75 -34.33 28.89
CA CYS A 279 29.18 -35.22 27.81
C CYS A 279 30.73 -35.25 27.73
N PHE A 280 31.34 -36.40 28.00
CA PHE A 280 32.79 -36.57 28.01
C PHE A 280 33.28 -37.34 26.77
N GLY A 281 34.47 -36.99 26.28
CA GLY A 281 35.08 -37.71 25.16
C GLY A 281 36.34 -37.01 24.66
N ILE A 282 37.11 -37.71 23.83
CA ILE A 282 38.37 -37.21 23.27
C ILE A 282 38.16 -35.94 22.41
N PRO A 283 39.19 -35.10 22.26
CA PRO A 283 39.18 -34.02 21.28
C PRO A 283 38.68 -34.49 19.89
N GLY A 284 37.80 -33.71 19.25
CA GLY A 284 37.33 -34.03 17.90
C GLY A 284 36.20 -35.07 17.81
N CYS A 285 35.79 -35.73 18.90
CA CYS A 285 34.72 -36.74 18.86
C CYS A 285 33.28 -36.20 18.67
N GLY A 286 33.10 -34.95 18.23
CA GLY A 286 31.78 -34.40 17.90
C GLY A 286 30.91 -33.91 19.07
N LYS A 287 31.44 -33.69 20.29
CA LYS A 287 30.65 -33.23 21.45
C LYS A 287 29.78 -31.99 21.18
N SER A 288 30.32 -30.97 20.50
CA SER A 288 29.59 -29.74 20.19
C SER A 288 28.45 -29.97 19.19
N VAL A 289 28.64 -30.92 18.26
CA VAL A 289 27.63 -31.36 17.29
C VAL A 289 26.52 -32.17 17.97
N LEU A 290 26.87 -32.97 18.98
CA LEU A 290 25.87 -33.63 19.85
C LEU A 290 25.07 -32.60 20.65
N ALA A 291 25.72 -31.57 21.19
CA ALA A 291 25.05 -30.51 21.92
C ALA A 291 24.09 -29.69 21.04
N SER A 292 24.46 -29.37 19.79
CA SER A 292 23.52 -28.74 18.84
C SER A 292 22.31 -29.64 18.57
N SER A 293 22.49 -30.97 18.59
CA SER A 293 21.38 -31.91 18.45
C SER A 293 20.40 -31.91 19.61
N VAL A 294 20.92 -31.82 20.83
CA VAL A 294 20.08 -31.65 22.03
C VAL A 294 19.31 -30.34 21.96
N ILE A 295 19.97 -29.23 21.61
CA ILE A 295 19.32 -27.92 21.49
C ILE A 295 18.19 -27.96 20.44
N ASP A 296 18.45 -28.53 19.26
CA ASP A 296 17.43 -28.68 18.22
C ASP A 296 16.21 -29.48 18.72
N SER A 297 16.45 -30.58 19.44
CA SER A 297 15.38 -31.41 20.02
C SER A 297 14.52 -30.61 20.99
N LEU A 298 15.16 -29.90 21.92
CA LEU A 298 14.46 -29.11 22.94
C LEU A 298 13.74 -27.90 22.35
N LEU A 299 14.27 -27.27 21.30
CA LEU A 299 13.62 -26.15 20.61
C LEU A 299 12.28 -26.54 19.96
N THR A 300 12.03 -27.84 19.71
CA THR A 300 10.74 -28.30 19.19
C THR A 300 9.63 -28.33 20.25
N SER A 301 9.99 -28.46 21.54
CA SER A 301 9.05 -28.63 22.64
C SER A 301 8.93 -27.41 23.55
N GLN A 302 9.99 -26.60 23.69
CA GLN A 302 10.03 -25.49 24.64
C GLN A 302 10.99 -24.36 24.24
N PRO A 303 10.82 -23.14 24.78
CA PRO A 303 11.75 -22.03 24.53
C PRO A 303 13.11 -22.29 25.20
N VAL A 304 14.11 -22.65 24.41
CA VAL A 304 15.49 -22.86 24.89
C VAL A 304 16.34 -21.61 24.71
N PHE A 305 17.19 -21.33 25.70
CA PHE A 305 18.30 -20.38 25.61
C PHE A 305 19.61 -21.14 25.67
N TYR A 306 20.55 -20.82 24.79
CA TYR A 306 21.81 -21.56 24.71
C TYR A 306 23.00 -20.66 24.45
N TYR A 307 24.18 -21.13 24.87
CA TYR A 307 25.43 -20.44 24.64
C TYR A 307 26.57 -21.43 24.39
N TYR A 308 27.45 -21.12 23.44
CA TYR A 308 28.62 -21.91 23.12
C TYR A 308 29.88 -21.22 23.63
N CYS A 309 30.56 -21.84 24.58
CA CYS A 309 31.87 -21.40 25.07
C CYS A 309 32.97 -22.05 24.24
N ASP A 310 33.64 -21.26 23.40
CA ASP A 310 34.73 -21.70 22.54
C ASP A 310 36.07 -21.15 23.05
N TYR A 311 36.96 -22.03 23.48
CA TYR A 311 38.28 -21.63 23.99
C TYR A 311 39.16 -20.96 22.94
N ALA A 312 38.92 -21.21 21.65
CA ALA A 312 39.63 -20.52 20.57
C ALA A 312 39.18 -19.06 20.42
N ASP A 313 37.94 -18.73 20.83
CA ASP A 313 37.40 -17.37 20.80
C ASP A 313 37.22 -16.84 22.22
N LYS A 314 38.23 -16.12 22.72
CA LYS A 314 38.23 -15.51 24.07
C LYS A 314 37.01 -14.63 24.34
N ARG A 315 36.37 -14.06 23.31
CA ARG A 315 35.16 -13.25 23.48
C ARG A 315 33.99 -14.09 24.00
N THR A 316 33.96 -15.38 23.66
CA THR A 316 32.91 -16.30 24.13
C THR A 316 33.11 -16.75 25.58
N LEU A 317 34.29 -16.52 26.15
CA LEU A 317 34.59 -16.83 27.55
C LEU A 317 34.31 -15.65 28.48
N ASP A 318 34.03 -14.47 27.92
CA ASP A 318 33.70 -13.27 28.68
C ASP A 318 32.30 -13.40 29.28
N VAL A 319 32.25 -13.32 30.61
CA VAL A 319 31.03 -13.41 31.43
C VAL A 319 29.98 -12.39 30.98
N SER A 320 30.40 -11.18 30.58
CA SER A 320 29.49 -10.15 30.05
C SER A 320 28.84 -10.59 28.74
N ASN A 321 29.55 -11.32 27.88
CA ASN A 321 28.99 -11.84 26.62
C ASN A 321 28.08 -13.05 26.85
N ILE A 322 28.38 -13.91 27.82
CA ILE A 322 27.51 -15.06 28.18
C ILE A 322 26.15 -14.53 28.65
N PHE A 323 26.15 -13.71 29.69
CA PHE A 323 24.93 -13.13 30.24
C PHE A 323 24.25 -12.22 29.20
N GLY A 324 24.98 -11.30 28.57
CA GLY A 324 24.40 -10.43 27.55
C GLY A 324 23.70 -11.18 26.41
N THR A 325 24.22 -12.33 26.00
CA THR A 325 23.62 -13.14 24.92
C THR A 325 22.39 -13.92 25.37
N LEU A 326 22.40 -14.47 26.58
CA LEU A 326 21.22 -15.10 27.16
C LEU A 326 20.09 -14.08 27.38
N ALA A 327 20.43 -12.82 27.74
CA ALA A 327 19.47 -11.74 27.95
C ALA A 327 18.84 -11.36 26.65
N ARG A 328 19.69 -11.19 25.64
CA ARG A 328 19.25 -10.94 24.28
C ARG A 328 18.28 -12.02 23.80
N GLN A 329 18.60 -13.30 23.94
CA GLN A 329 17.71 -14.38 23.52
C GLN A 329 16.40 -14.41 24.31
N CYS A 330 16.42 -14.13 25.61
CA CYS A 330 15.18 -14.02 26.39
C CYS A 330 14.32 -12.85 25.90
N LEU A 331 14.92 -11.67 25.85
CA LEU A 331 14.23 -10.44 25.51
C LEU A 331 13.73 -10.43 24.06
N GLU A 332 14.40 -11.12 23.14
CA GLU A 332 13.91 -11.38 21.79
C GLU A 332 12.54 -12.09 21.79
N LYS A 333 12.32 -13.00 22.76
CA LYS A 333 11.09 -13.81 22.88
C LYS A 333 10.01 -13.20 23.79
N VAL A 334 10.28 -12.06 24.45
CA VAL A 334 9.33 -11.40 25.35
C VAL A 334 8.57 -10.29 24.62
N GLU A 335 7.23 -10.32 24.70
CA GLU A 335 6.34 -9.29 24.14
C GLU A 335 6.40 -7.98 24.96
N THR A 336 6.54 -8.06 26.28
CA THR A 336 6.61 -6.92 27.22
C THR A 336 8.01 -6.30 27.37
N PHE A 337 8.73 -6.12 26.26
CA PHE A 337 10.09 -5.57 26.26
C PHE A 337 10.14 -4.07 26.63
N ASP A 338 9.05 -3.33 26.39
CA ASP A 338 9.02 -1.88 26.53
C ASP A 338 9.28 -1.39 27.97
N SER A 339 8.90 -2.15 28.99
CA SER A 339 9.16 -1.79 30.40
C SER A 339 10.63 -1.88 30.78
N LEU A 340 11.41 -2.71 30.07
CA LEU A 340 12.84 -2.92 30.29
C LEU A 340 13.70 -2.06 29.35
N ALA A 341 13.11 -1.55 28.27
CA ALA A 341 13.80 -0.75 27.26
C ALA A 341 14.43 0.52 27.84
N ASP A 342 13.68 1.27 28.67
CA ASP A 342 14.16 2.51 29.29
C ASP A 342 15.30 2.26 30.29
N ASP A 343 15.26 1.13 30.99
CA ASP A 343 16.32 0.73 31.91
C ASP A 343 17.60 0.32 31.15
N ILE A 344 17.47 -0.38 30.01
CA ILE A 344 18.60 -0.69 29.11
C ILE A 344 19.18 0.60 28.51
N GLU A 345 18.35 1.59 28.18
CA GLU A 345 18.80 2.90 27.68
C GLU A 345 19.59 3.68 28.73
N LYS A 346 19.06 3.78 29.96
CA LYS A 346 19.71 4.46 31.08
C LYS A 346 21.00 3.77 31.51
N ALA A 347 21.04 2.44 31.48
CA ALA A 347 22.22 1.67 31.87
C ALA A 347 23.37 1.79 30.85
N GLY A 348 23.08 2.13 29.59
CA GLY A 348 24.06 2.38 28.52
C GLY A 348 24.48 3.85 28.38
N HIS A 349 24.74 4.53 29.50
CA HIS A 349 24.82 5.99 29.59
C HIS A 349 25.93 6.68 28.76
N ASP A 350 26.85 5.93 28.13
CA ASP A 350 27.94 6.49 27.30
C ASP A 350 28.13 5.77 25.95
N GLY A 351 27.11 5.10 25.41
CA GLY A 351 27.21 4.42 24.10
C GLY A 351 28.11 3.17 24.09
N GLU A 352 28.73 2.85 25.21
CA GLU A 352 29.38 1.56 25.43
C GLU A 352 28.35 0.45 25.66
N ARG A 353 28.77 -0.78 25.36
CA ARG A 353 28.00 -2.00 25.65
C ARG A 353 27.63 -2.00 27.14
N LEU A 354 26.63 -2.77 27.54
CA LEU A 354 26.45 -3.14 28.95
C LEU A 354 27.66 -3.99 29.37
N THR A 355 28.77 -3.32 29.70
CA THR A 355 30.07 -3.91 30.03
C THR A 355 30.06 -4.41 31.47
N GLU A 356 29.24 -3.81 32.32
CA GLU A 356 29.07 -4.19 33.72
C GLU A 356 28.20 -5.45 33.86
N GLN A 357 28.85 -6.55 34.23
CA GLN A 357 28.25 -7.88 34.44
C GLN A 357 27.08 -7.85 35.43
N SER A 358 27.16 -6.99 36.45
CA SER A 358 26.14 -6.77 37.48
C SER A 358 24.83 -6.20 36.91
N LYS A 359 24.91 -5.20 36.03
CA LYS A 359 23.73 -4.53 35.45
C LYS A 359 22.98 -5.43 34.48
N ALA A 360 23.70 -6.21 33.66
CA ALA A 360 23.05 -7.21 32.80
C ALA A 360 22.27 -8.21 33.66
N LEU A 361 22.90 -8.76 34.71
CA LEU A 361 22.29 -9.72 35.64
C LEU A 361 21.11 -9.13 36.44
N GLU A 362 21.15 -7.85 36.80
CA GLU A 362 20.05 -7.15 37.45
C GLU A 362 18.85 -6.96 36.52
N LEU A 363 19.09 -6.58 35.26
CA LEU A 363 18.05 -6.49 34.24
C LEU A 363 17.37 -7.85 33.99
N PHE A 364 18.16 -8.93 34.01
CA PHE A 364 17.62 -10.30 33.98
C PHE A 364 16.75 -10.62 35.18
N ARG A 365 17.21 -10.31 36.40
CA ARG A 365 16.48 -10.63 37.63
C ARG A 365 15.16 -9.89 37.75
N ARG A 366 15.05 -8.72 37.12
CA ARG A 366 13.85 -7.88 37.10
C ARG A 366 12.77 -8.34 36.13
N SER A 367 13.04 -9.34 35.30
CA SER A 367 12.04 -9.94 34.40
C SER A 367 11.64 -11.33 34.91
N PRO A 368 10.50 -11.46 35.62
CA PRO A 368 10.05 -12.73 36.19
C PRO A 368 9.83 -13.81 35.11
N SER A 369 9.36 -13.40 33.93
CA SER A 369 9.17 -14.28 32.77
C SER A 369 10.50 -14.74 32.16
N CYS A 370 11.55 -13.91 32.19
CA CYS A 370 12.89 -14.37 31.79
C CYS A 370 13.48 -15.35 32.80
N LEU A 371 13.35 -15.08 34.10
CA LEU A 371 13.85 -15.98 35.14
C LEU A 371 13.14 -17.33 35.12
N GLN A 372 11.81 -17.34 34.99
CA GLN A 372 11.02 -18.58 34.89
C GLN A 372 11.42 -19.40 33.65
N ASN A 373 11.67 -18.77 32.50
CA ASN A 373 12.08 -19.50 31.29
C ASN A 373 13.56 -19.91 31.30
N LEU A 374 14.43 -19.15 31.97
CA LEU A 374 15.86 -19.50 32.13
C LEU A 374 16.06 -20.65 33.13
N SER A 375 15.24 -20.72 34.20
CA SER A 375 15.32 -21.81 35.19
C SER A 375 14.98 -23.19 34.62
N THR A 376 14.17 -23.24 33.55
CA THR A 376 13.72 -24.50 32.94
C THR A 376 14.52 -24.92 31.70
N SER A 377 15.27 -24.02 31.04
CA SER A 377 15.75 -24.30 29.67
C SER A 377 17.02 -23.56 29.23
N CYS A 378 18.03 -23.43 30.12
CA CYS A 378 19.34 -22.88 29.75
C CYS A 378 20.39 -23.98 29.52
N LEU A 379 20.90 -24.11 28.29
CA LEU A 379 21.99 -25.06 27.98
C LEU A 379 23.30 -24.30 27.67
N MET A 380 24.29 -24.48 28.55
CA MET A 380 25.66 -23.98 28.31
C MET A 380 26.57 -25.11 27.83
N VAL A 381 27.17 -24.94 26.65
CA VAL A 381 28.02 -25.94 26.02
C VAL A 381 29.49 -25.54 26.14
N TRP A 382 30.28 -26.36 26.83
CA TRP A 382 31.72 -26.14 27.03
C TRP A 382 32.54 -27.05 26.12
N THR A 383 33.47 -26.48 25.34
CA THR A 383 34.29 -27.27 24.42
C THR A 383 35.78 -27.30 24.79
N LYS A 384 36.17 -28.31 25.59
CA LYS A 384 37.54 -28.89 25.78
C LYS A 384 38.25 -28.53 27.11
N ARG A 385 38.72 -29.58 27.79
CA ARG A 385 39.26 -29.60 29.15
C ARG A 385 40.79 -29.43 29.15
N ALA A 386 41.29 -28.48 29.92
CA ALA A 386 42.55 -28.61 30.66
C ALA A 386 42.49 -27.65 31.86
N ASN A 387 42.22 -28.20 33.05
CA ASN A 387 42.25 -27.53 34.35
C ASN A 387 41.34 -26.30 34.53
N LEU A 388 40.05 -26.51 34.82
CA LEU A 388 39.25 -25.53 35.56
C LEU A 388 39.43 -25.80 37.07
N PRO A 389 39.75 -24.80 37.91
CA PRO A 389 39.70 -24.94 39.36
C PRO A 389 38.27 -25.24 39.83
N ARG A 390 38.12 -26.04 40.89
CA ARG A 390 36.86 -26.55 41.46
C ARG A 390 35.88 -25.46 41.98
N SER A 391 36.07 -24.18 41.70
CA SER A 391 35.43 -23.07 42.43
C SER A 391 34.47 -22.18 41.64
N LEU A 392 34.06 -22.52 40.42
CA LEU A 392 33.04 -21.76 39.69
C LEU A 392 31.92 -22.67 39.18
N TYR A 393 31.13 -23.16 40.14
CA TYR A 393 29.75 -23.53 39.88
C TYR A 393 28.93 -22.26 40.02
N VAL A 394 28.36 -21.77 38.93
CA VAL A 394 27.26 -20.80 39.03
C VAL A 394 26.02 -21.61 39.34
N THR A 395 25.80 -21.86 40.63
CA THR A 395 24.46 -22.05 41.17
C THR A 395 23.77 -20.69 41.11
N ALA A 396 22.69 -20.58 40.34
CA ALA A 396 21.78 -19.44 40.41
C ALA A 396 20.84 -19.60 41.61
#